data_AF-A0A0G2JF31-F1
#
_entry.id   AF-A0A0G2JF31-F1
#
_cell.length_a   1.000
_cell.length_b   1.000
_cell.length_c   1.000
_cell.angle_alpha   90.00
_cell.angle_beta   90.00
_cell.angle_gamma   90.00
#
_symmetry.space_group_name_H-M   'P 1'
#
loop_
_entity.id
_entity.type
_entity.pdbx_description
1 polymer ?
#
loop_
_entity_poly.entity_id
_entity_poly.type
_entity_poly.pdbx_seq_one_letter_code
_entity_poly.pdbx_strand_id
1 'polypeptide(L)'
;MLVVGSELQSDAQQLSAEAPRHGELQYLRQVEHILRCGFKKEDRTGTGTLSVFGMQARYSLRDEFPLLTTKRVFWKGVLEELLWFIKEGDLGPVYGFQWRHFGAEYKDMDSDYSGQGVDQLQKVIDTIKTNPDDRRIIM
;
A
#
# COMPACT_ATOMS: atom_id res chain seq x y z
N MET A 1 -3.48 -31.21 5.93
CA MET A 1 -3.94 -30.19 6.91
C MET A 1 -2.90 -29.09 6.93
N LEU A 2 -3.29 -27.81 6.86
CA LEU A 2 -2.36 -26.67 7.00
C LEU A 2 -1.84 -26.63 8.44
N VAL A 3 -0.54 -26.39 8.61
CA VAL A 3 0.12 -26.23 9.92
C VAL A 3 0.75 -24.84 9.96
N VAL A 4 0.53 -24.10 11.03
CA VAL A 4 1.01 -22.73 11.25
C VAL A 4 1.73 -22.62 12.59
N GLY A 5 2.53 -21.55 12.79
CA GLY A 5 3.17 -21.26 14.06
C GLY A 5 2.15 -21.00 15.18
N SER A 6 2.44 -21.43 16.40
CA SER A 6 1.51 -21.37 17.55
C SER A 6 1.06 -19.95 17.94
N GLU A 7 1.83 -18.94 17.55
CA GLU A 7 1.56 -17.51 17.74
C GLU A 7 0.39 -17.00 16.88
N LEU A 8 0.02 -17.73 15.83
CA LEU A 8 -1.15 -17.47 14.99
C LEU A 8 -2.37 -18.14 15.63
N GLN A 9 -3.01 -17.44 16.58
CA GLN A 9 -4.17 -17.98 17.28
C GLN A 9 -5.45 -17.98 16.42
N SER A 10 -6.00 -16.79 16.14
CA SER A 10 -7.24 -16.59 15.38
C SER A 10 -6.97 -15.79 14.12
N ASP A 11 -7.34 -16.33 12.97
CA ASP A 11 -7.23 -15.73 11.63
C ASP A 11 -8.43 -14.82 11.27
N ALA A 12 -9.53 -14.90 12.01
CA ALA A 12 -10.68 -14.02 11.83
C ALA A 12 -10.33 -12.56 12.15
N GLN A 13 -10.78 -11.63 11.30
CA GLN A 13 -10.66 -10.18 11.54
C GLN A 13 -11.47 -9.79 12.79
N GLN A 14 -10.79 -9.67 13.94
CA GLN A 14 -11.38 -9.08 15.13
C GLN A 14 -11.54 -7.57 14.94
N LEU A 15 -12.77 -7.07 15.11
CA LEU A 15 -13.10 -5.65 15.20
C LEU A 15 -12.65 -5.10 16.56
N SER A 16 -11.34 -4.94 16.80
CA SER A 16 -10.84 -4.22 17.98
C SER A 16 -10.46 -2.79 17.63
N ALA A 17 -10.89 -1.83 18.44
CA ALA A 17 -10.52 -0.42 18.32
C ALA A 17 -9.02 -0.15 18.60
N GLU A 18 -8.35 -1.06 19.29
CA GLU A 18 -6.91 -0.97 19.60
C GLU A 18 -6.05 -1.53 18.46
N ALA A 19 -4.91 -0.87 18.21
CA ALA A 19 -3.91 -1.37 17.29
C ALA A 19 -3.36 -2.70 17.82
N PRO A 20 -3.29 -3.76 17.00
CA PRO A 20 -2.81 -5.05 17.45
C PRO A 20 -1.35 -4.95 17.87
N ARG A 21 -1.02 -5.57 19.02
CA ARG A 21 0.29 -5.52 19.68
C ARG A 21 1.48 -5.91 18.79
N HIS A 22 1.25 -6.68 17.72
CA HIS A 22 2.30 -7.13 16.81
C HIS A 22 1.86 -6.96 15.35
N GLY A 23 2.41 -5.96 14.67
CA GLY A 23 2.03 -5.60 13.30
C GLY A 23 2.13 -6.77 12.32
N GLU A 24 3.25 -7.49 12.32
CA GLU A 24 3.53 -8.58 11.38
C GLU A 24 2.56 -9.77 11.47
N LEU A 25 1.99 -10.05 12.66
CA LEU A 25 1.03 -11.15 12.81
C LEU A 25 -0.28 -10.88 12.05
N GLN A 26 -0.58 -9.62 11.69
CA GLN A 26 -1.72 -9.35 10.82
C GLN A 26 -1.47 -9.84 9.39
N TYR A 27 -0.30 -9.56 8.83
CA TYR A 27 0.07 -10.06 7.51
C TYR A 27 -0.01 -11.58 7.46
N LEU A 28 0.59 -12.27 8.44
CA LEU A 28 0.59 -13.72 8.50
C LEU A 28 -0.81 -14.31 8.66
N ARG A 29 -1.67 -13.70 9.48
CA ARG A 29 -3.09 -14.12 9.60
C ARG A 29 -3.87 -13.95 8.31
N GLN A 30 -3.61 -12.89 7.54
CA GLN A 30 -4.25 -12.71 6.24
C GLN A 30 -3.80 -13.79 5.24
N VAL A 31 -2.52 -14.13 5.23
CA VAL A 31 -2.00 -15.24 4.41
C VAL A 31 -2.65 -16.56 4.82
N GLU A 32 -2.69 -16.87 6.12
CA GLU A 32 -3.37 -18.06 6.64
C GLU A 32 -4.85 -18.09 6.22
N HIS A 33 -5.57 -16.97 6.39
CA HIS A 33 -6.98 -16.87 6.03
C HIS A 33 -7.22 -17.15 4.54
N ILE A 34 -6.38 -16.62 3.64
CA ILE A 34 -6.47 -16.91 2.20
C ILE A 34 -6.21 -18.38 1.92
N LEU A 35 -5.24 -19.01 2.60
CA LEU A 35 -4.93 -20.43 2.40
C LEU A 35 -6.03 -21.37 2.93
N ARG A 36 -6.73 -20.99 4.01
CA ARG A 36 -7.78 -21.81 4.64
C ARG A 36 -9.17 -21.57 4.05
N CYS A 37 -9.50 -20.33 3.73
CA CYS A 37 -10.85 -19.89 3.36
C CYS A 37 -10.94 -19.29 1.95
N GLY A 38 -9.82 -19.09 1.25
CA GLY A 38 -9.80 -18.51 -0.08
C GLY A 38 -10.42 -19.42 -1.15
N PHE A 39 -11.06 -18.79 -2.13
CA PHE A 39 -11.60 -19.50 -3.30
C PHE A 39 -10.58 -19.52 -4.43
N LYS A 40 -10.53 -20.61 -5.19
CA LYS A 40 -9.69 -20.68 -6.39
C LYS A 40 -10.24 -19.73 -7.45
N LYS A 41 -9.35 -18.88 -8.00
CA LYS A 41 -9.71 -17.86 -8.98
C LYS A 41 -8.63 -17.75 -10.06
N GLU A 42 -9.06 -17.78 -11.32
CA GLU A 42 -8.19 -17.52 -12.47
C GLU A 42 -7.80 -16.03 -12.54
N ASP A 43 -6.63 -15.75 -13.11
CA ASP A 43 -6.06 -14.41 -13.19
C ASP A 43 -5.44 -14.12 -14.57
N ARG A 44 -5.10 -12.86 -14.82
CA ARG A 44 -4.58 -12.38 -16.12
C ARG A 44 -3.30 -13.11 -16.57
N THR A 45 -2.49 -13.62 -15.63
CA THR A 45 -1.24 -14.34 -15.94
C THR A 45 -1.47 -15.81 -16.29
N GLY A 46 -2.65 -16.37 -16.02
CA GLY A 46 -2.97 -17.78 -16.23
C GLY A 46 -2.38 -18.73 -15.17
N THR A 47 -1.85 -18.21 -14.07
CA THR A 47 -1.26 -19.02 -12.99
C THR A 47 -2.34 -19.62 -12.07
N GLY A 48 -3.41 -18.86 -11.83
CA GLY A 48 -4.43 -19.16 -10.84
C GLY A 48 -4.02 -18.71 -9.43
N THR A 49 -5.02 -18.38 -8.61
CA THR A 49 -4.83 -17.84 -7.25
C THR A 49 -5.81 -18.47 -6.25
N LEU A 50 -5.47 -18.43 -4.96
CA LEU A 50 -6.45 -18.46 -3.88
C LEU A 50 -6.75 -17.02 -3.48
N SER A 51 -8.03 -16.67 -3.40
CA SER A 51 -8.46 -15.28 -3.25
C SER A 51 -9.57 -15.13 -2.22
N VAL A 52 -9.47 -14.05 -1.44
CA VAL A 52 -10.52 -13.51 -0.56
C VAL A 52 -10.74 -12.06 -0.97
N PHE A 53 -12.00 -11.60 -0.97
CA PHE A 53 -12.36 -10.23 -1.32
C PHE A 53 -12.56 -9.39 -0.07
N GLY A 54 -11.85 -8.26 0.03
CA GLY A 54 -11.94 -7.33 1.14
C GLY A 54 -11.18 -7.81 2.38
N MET A 55 -10.04 -7.18 2.65
CA MET A 55 -9.23 -7.44 3.84
C MET A 55 -8.68 -6.11 4.37
N GLN A 56 -8.46 -6.04 5.68
CA GLN A 56 -7.92 -4.86 6.34
C GLN A 56 -6.88 -5.30 7.38
N ALA A 57 -5.79 -4.53 7.46
CA ALA A 57 -4.79 -4.59 8.52
C ALA A 57 -4.44 -3.15 8.95
N ARG A 58 -3.98 -2.99 10.19
CA ARG A 58 -3.55 -1.71 10.76
C ARG A 58 -2.16 -1.85 11.38
N TYR A 59 -1.15 -1.26 10.76
CA TYR A 59 0.21 -1.25 11.27
C TYR A 59 0.48 0.03 12.05
N SER A 60 0.98 -0.09 13.27
CA SER A 60 1.45 1.07 14.04
C SER A 60 2.79 1.53 13.45
N LEU A 61 2.99 2.86 13.43
CA LEU A 61 4.23 3.52 12.99
C LEU A 61 4.87 4.32 14.14
N ARG A 62 4.41 4.10 15.38
CA ARG A 62 4.95 4.77 16.56
C ARG A 62 6.16 3.98 17.04
N ASP A 63 7.34 4.58 16.97
CA ASP A 63 8.60 3.95 17.44
C ASP A 63 8.92 2.59 16.79
N GLU A 64 8.37 2.33 15.61
CA GLU A 64 8.57 1.09 14.85
C GLU A 64 8.36 1.34 13.35
N PHE A 65 8.90 0.45 12.50
CA PHE A 65 8.65 0.46 11.06
C PHE A 65 8.27 -0.95 10.59
N PRO A 66 7.12 -1.14 9.91
CA PRO A 66 6.54 -2.46 9.66
C PRO A 66 7.22 -3.19 8.49
N LEU A 67 8.54 -3.36 8.55
CA LEU A 67 9.29 -4.21 7.63
C LEU A 67 9.23 -5.66 8.13
N LEU A 68 8.64 -6.55 7.32
CA LEU A 68 8.46 -7.95 7.72
C LEU A 68 9.78 -8.62 8.07
N THR A 69 9.76 -9.44 9.12
CA THR A 69 10.95 -10.09 9.69
C THR A 69 11.01 -11.59 9.39
N THR A 70 9.85 -12.25 9.23
CA THR A 70 9.74 -13.68 8.86
C THR A 70 10.34 -13.99 7.50
N LYS A 71 10.44 -12.98 6.62
CA LYS A 71 11.19 -13.02 5.37
C LYS A 71 11.73 -11.63 5.07
N ARG A 72 13.03 -11.55 4.75
CA ARG A 72 13.68 -10.28 4.36
C ARG A 72 12.96 -9.62 3.17
N VAL A 73 12.49 -8.39 3.39
CA VAL A 73 11.93 -7.51 2.35
C VAL A 73 13.06 -6.76 1.63
N PHE A 74 12.88 -6.49 0.33
CA PHE A 74 13.86 -5.77 -0.49
C PHE A 74 13.80 -4.25 -0.27
N TRP A 75 14.30 -3.80 0.89
CA TRP A 75 14.24 -2.39 1.33
C TRP A 75 14.83 -1.39 0.33
N LYS A 76 15.97 -1.72 -0.29
CA LYS A 76 16.60 -0.83 -1.28
C LYS A 76 15.65 -0.51 -2.44
N GLY A 77 14.93 -1.50 -2.95
CA GLY A 77 13.95 -1.30 -4.02
C GLY A 77 12.80 -0.40 -3.59
N VAL A 78 12.23 -0.64 -2.41
CA VAL A 78 11.11 0.16 -1.88
C VAL A 78 11.47 1.64 -1.76
N LEU A 79 12.67 1.95 -1.25
CA LEU A 79 13.12 3.34 -1.09
C LEU A 79 13.36 4.02 -2.44
N GLU A 80 14.10 3.38 -3.35
CA GLU A 80 14.43 3.95 -4.66
C GLU A 80 13.16 4.15 -5.51
N GLU A 81 12.22 3.21 -5.47
CA GLU A 81 10.93 3.32 -6.17
C GLU A 81 10.08 4.48 -5.62
N LEU A 82 10.02 4.66 -4.29
CA LEU A 82 9.31 5.79 -3.70
C LEU A 82 9.90 7.14 -4.13
N LEU A 83 11.23 7.26 -4.15
CA LEU A 83 11.91 8.47 -4.62
C LEU A 83 11.70 8.70 -6.12
N TRP A 84 11.58 7.64 -6.90
CA TRP A 84 11.26 7.68 -8.32
C TRP A 84 9.83 8.19 -8.56
N PHE A 85 8.82 7.74 -7.80
CA PHE A 85 7.45 8.27 -7.91
C PHE A 85 7.34 9.75 -7.56
N ILE A 86 8.09 10.23 -6.56
CA ILE A 86 8.12 11.65 -6.19
C ILE A 86 8.62 12.52 -7.36
N LYS A 87 9.46 11.95 -8.24
CA LYS A 87 10.05 12.57 -9.44
C LYS A 87 9.33 12.18 -10.73
N GLU A 88 8.08 11.72 -10.64
CA GLU A 88 7.19 11.30 -11.75
C GLU A 88 7.57 10.00 -12.47
N GLY A 89 8.84 9.82 -12.80
CA GLY A 89 9.36 8.59 -13.40
C GLY A 89 8.87 8.33 -14.83
N ASP A 90 9.52 7.37 -15.50
CA ASP A 90 9.21 6.94 -16.87
C ASP A 90 8.47 5.58 -16.92
N LEU A 91 7.13 5.63 -16.93
CA LEU A 91 6.25 4.48 -17.22
C LEU A 91 4.93 4.91 -17.90
N GLY A 92 4.85 6.13 -18.43
CA GLY A 92 3.57 6.74 -18.82
C GLY A 92 2.90 7.52 -17.66
N PRO A 93 1.63 7.92 -17.81
CA PRO A 93 0.90 8.72 -16.81
C PRO A 93 0.41 7.88 -15.61
N VAL A 94 1.33 7.18 -14.94
CA VAL A 94 1.08 6.33 -13.76
C VAL A 94 1.22 7.13 -12.46
N TYR A 95 1.57 6.47 -11.35
CA TYR A 95 1.54 7.05 -10.00
C TYR A 95 2.22 8.41 -9.88
N GLY A 96 3.50 8.53 -10.25
CA GLY A 96 4.24 9.78 -10.07
C GLY A 96 3.62 10.94 -10.85
N PHE A 97 3.29 10.71 -12.12
CA PHE A 97 2.57 11.70 -12.95
C PHE A 97 1.20 12.07 -12.35
N GLN A 98 0.39 11.10 -11.92
CA GLN A 98 -0.92 11.39 -11.31
C GLN A 98 -0.79 12.11 -9.96
N TRP A 99 0.29 11.90 -9.20
CA TRP A 99 0.49 12.60 -7.92
C TRP A 99 0.84 14.07 -8.11
N ARG A 100 1.61 14.41 -9.15
CA ARG A 100 2.15 15.77 -9.37
C ARG A 100 1.40 16.57 -10.44
N HIS A 101 0.79 15.89 -11.41
CA HIS A 101 0.21 16.46 -12.63
C HIS A 101 -1.17 15.87 -12.96
N PHE A 102 -1.98 15.55 -11.95
CA PHE A 102 -3.30 14.94 -12.18
C PHE A 102 -4.15 15.75 -13.17
N GLY A 103 -4.66 15.09 -14.21
CA GLY A 103 -5.48 15.70 -15.26
C GLY A 103 -4.72 16.48 -16.33
N ALA A 104 -3.38 16.56 -16.28
CA ALA A 104 -2.58 17.09 -17.37
C ALA A 104 -2.57 16.12 -18.57
N GLU A 105 -2.40 16.67 -19.78
CA GLU A 105 -2.24 15.86 -21.00
C GLU A 105 -0.83 15.28 -21.05
N TYR A 106 -0.73 13.96 -20.92
CA TYR A 106 0.56 13.26 -21.03
C TYR A 106 1.04 13.22 -22.47
N LYS A 107 2.32 13.53 -22.68
CA LYS A 107 3.01 13.47 -23.98
C LYS A 107 4.03 12.34 -23.97
N ASP A 108 5.10 12.52 -23.23
CA ASP A 108 6.19 11.56 -23.03
C ASP A 108 6.85 11.77 -21.65
N MET A 109 7.86 10.97 -21.34
CA MET A 109 8.52 10.98 -20.04
C MET A 109 9.49 12.16 -19.82
N ASP A 110 9.90 12.82 -20.90
CA ASP A 110 10.93 13.87 -20.90
C ASP A 110 10.33 15.28 -21.02
N SER A 111 9.01 15.35 -21.25
CA SER A 111 8.26 16.60 -21.34
C SER A 111 8.22 17.34 -20.00
N ASP A 112 8.32 18.67 -20.06
CA ASP A 112 8.12 19.53 -18.89
C ASP A 112 6.63 19.68 -18.58
N TYR A 113 6.21 19.15 -17.44
CA TYR A 113 4.85 19.25 -16.91
C TYR A 113 4.68 20.32 -15.82
N SER A 114 5.69 21.16 -15.60
CA SER A 114 5.67 22.22 -14.59
C SER A 114 4.42 23.10 -14.70
N GLY A 115 3.68 23.23 -13.59
CA GLY A 115 2.47 24.04 -13.52
C GLY A 115 1.25 23.44 -14.24
N GLN A 116 1.35 22.22 -14.78
CA GLN A 116 0.25 21.53 -15.43
C GLN A 116 -0.46 20.57 -14.47
N GLY A 117 -1.78 20.45 -14.64
CA GLY A 117 -2.61 19.56 -13.83
C GLY A 117 -2.73 20.00 -12.38
N VAL A 118 -3.00 19.04 -11.50
CA VAL A 118 -3.12 19.24 -10.06
C VAL A 118 -2.00 18.48 -9.34
N ASP A 119 -1.16 19.22 -8.60
CA ASP A 119 -0.19 18.64 -7.65
C ASP A 119 -0.93 18.20 -6.38
N GLN A 120 -1.36 16.94 -6.37
CA GLN A 120 -2.10 16.34 -5.26
C GLN A 120 -1.19 16.15 -4.04
N LEU A 121 0.08 15.78 -4.26
CA LEU A 121 1.05 15.60 -3.19
C LEU A 121 1.27 16.91 -2.42
N GLN A 122 1.48 18.02 -3.13
CA GLN A 122 1.64 19.33 -2.50
C GLN A 122 0.36 19.77 -1.78
N LYS A 123 -0.82 19.55 -2.39
CA LYS A 123 -2.12 19.84 -1.74
C LYS A 123 -2.32 19.09 -0.43
N VAL A 124 -1.97 17.81 -0.38
CA VAL A 124 -2.03 17.00 0.84
C VAL A 124 -1.11 17.56 1.90
N ILE A 125 0.15 17.88 1.55
CA ILE A 125 1.12 18.48 2.49
C ILE A 125 0.60 19.81 3.04
N ASP A 126 0.09 20.69 2.17
CA ASP A 126 -0.40 22.01 2.57
C ASP A 126 -1.64 21.90 3.46
N THR A 127 -2.56 20.99 3.15
CA THR A 127 -3.77 20.76 3.95
C THR A 127 -3.43 20.19 5.31
N ILE A 128 -2.50 19.24 5.42
CA ILE A 128 -2.01 18.71 6.71
C ILE A 128 -1.44 19.84 7.58
N LYS A 129 -0.69 20.77 6.98
CA LYS A 129 -0.06 21.88 7.72
C LYS A 129 -1.05 22.97 8.15
N THR A 130 -2.11 23.20 7.37
CA THR A 130 -3.02 24.35 7.55
C THR A 130 -4.37 23.99 8.15
N ASN A 131 -4.89 22.80 7.84
CA ASN A 131 -6.17 22.27 8.31
C ASN A 131 -6.09 20.74 8.53
N PRO A 132 -5.39 20.29 9.58
CA PRO A 132 -5.12 18.86 9.81
C PRO A 132 -6.38 18.02 10.06
N ASP A 133 -7.49 18.64 10.46
CA ASP A 133 -8.76 17.96 10.71
C ASP A 133 -9.60 17.77 9.43
N ASP A 134 -9.09 18.21 8.27
CA ASP A 134 -9.78 18.02 6.99
C ASP A 134 -9.89 16.53 6.65
N ARG A 135 -11.11 16.09 6.32
CA ARG A 135 -11.42 14.70 5.96
C ARG A 135 -11.31 14.42 4.46
N ARG A 136 -10.78 15.37 3.69
CA ARG A 136 -10.58 15.32 2.24
C ARG A 136 -9.10 15.26 1.86
N ILE A 137 -8.22 14.95 2.82
CA ILE A 137 -6.80 14.71 2.59
C ILE A 137 -6.66 13.34 1.92
N ILE A 138 -6.74 13.34 0.58
CA ILE A 138 -6.70 12.17 -0.30
C ILE A 138 -5.75 12.49 -1.46
N MET A 139 -5.08 11.46 -1.95
CA MET A 139 -4.21 11.49 -3.13
C MET A 139 -4.47 10.25 -3.99
#